data_AF-A0A365U178-F1
#
_entry.id   AF-A0A365U178-F1
#
_cell.length_a   1.000
_cell.length_b   1.000
_cell.length_c   1.000
_cell.angle_alpha   90.00
_cell.angle_beta   90.00
_cell.angle_gamma   90.00
#
_symmetry.space_group_name_H-M   'P 1'
#
loop_
_entity.id
_entity.type
_entity.pdbx_description
1 polymer ?
#
loop_
_entity_poly.entity_id
_entity_poly.type
_entity_poly.pdbx_seq_one_letter_code
_entity_poly.pdbx_strand_id
1 'polypeptide(L)'
;MGNHVMTDPATPSVTRVVIAFILDLLISFFVIGYAIRLLTGATTGSGFTLTGLPAIVALALWITYMVAMPRHGGRLFQRLLDARPGRDRLG
;
A
#
# COMPACT_ATOMS: atom_id res chain seq x y z
N MET A 1 -29.87 23.89 -27.64
CA MET A 1 -28.62 23.10 -27.65
C MET A 1 -27.97 23.25 -26.29
N GLY A 2 -27.99 22.20 -25.46
CA GLY A 2 -27.39 22.21 -24.13
C GLY A 2 -25.90 21.87 -24.24
N ASN A 3 -25.05 22.71 -23.66
CA ASN A 3 -23.61 22.46 -23.63
C ASN A 3 -23.34 21.34 -22.61
N HIS A 4 -23.11 20.12 -23.10
CA HIS A 4 -22.58 19.06 -22.26
C HIS A 4 -21.12 19.41 -21.93
N VAL A 5 -20.91 20.00 -20.76
CA VAL A 5 -19.57 20.20 -20.17
C VAL A 5 -18.99 18.82 -19.90
N MET A 6 -18.12 18.35 -20.78
CA MET A 6 -17.33 17.14 -20.55
C MET A 6 -16.26 17.50 -19.51
N THR A 7 -16.53 17.21 -18.23
CA THR A 7 -15.52 17.31 -17.18
C THR A 7 -14.51 16.18 -17.39
N ASP A 8 -13.33 16.51 -17.92
CA ASP A 8 -12.23 15.56 -18.07
C ASP A 8 -11.90 14.99 -16.67
N PRO A 9 -11.87 13.65 -16.48
CA PRO A 9 -11.54 13.07 -15.19
C PRO A 9 -10.21 13.63 -14.69
N ALA A 10 -10.27 14.38 -13.58
CA ALA A 10 -9.11 15.02 -13.02
C ALA A 10 -8.06 13.96 -12.66
N THR A 11 -6.88 14.04 -13.27
CA THR A 11 -5.77 13.17 -12.90
C THR A 11 -5.47 13.35 -11.42
N PRO A 12 -5.40 12.26 -10.63
CA PRO A 12 -5.18 12.39 -9.20
C PRO A 12 -3.85 13.07 -8.93
N SER A 13 -3.83 13.98 -7.96
CA SER A 13 -2.60 14.70 -7.62
C SER A 13 -1.51 13.74 -7.15
N VAL A 14 -0.29 13.95 -7.63
CA VAL A 14 0.90 13.15 -7.25
C VAL A 14 1.03 13.05 -5.72
N THR A 15 0.68 14.11 -4.99
CA THR A 15 0.67 14.14 -3.53
C THR A 15 -0.25 13.07 -2.92
N ARG A 16 -1.46 12.86 -3.46
CA ARG A 16 -2.39 11.81 -2.95
C ARG A 16 -1.82 10.41 -3.19
N VAL A 17 -1.17 10.21 -4.34
CA VAL A 17 -0.53 8.93 -4.69
C VAL A 17 0.64 8.63 -3.76
N VAL A 18 1.47 9.64 -3.46
CA VAL A 18 2.63 9.50 -2.56
C VAL A 18 2.19 9.28 -1.12
N ILE A 19 1.21 10.04 -0.61
CA ILE A 19 0.67 9.84 0.74
C ILE A 19 0.06 8.43 0.88
N ALA A 20 -0.73 7.98 -0.10
CA ALA A 20 -1.28 6.63 -0.11
C ALA A 20 -0.16 5.58 -0.03
N PHE A 21 0.91 5.74 -0.82
CA PHE A 21 2.04 4.84 -0.81
C PHE A 21 2.77 4.81 0.53
N ILE A 22 3.01 5.97 1.16
CA ILE A 22 3.66 6.04 2.47
C ILE A 22 2.80 5.36 3.54
N LEU A 23 1.48 5.60 3.51
CA LEU A 23 0.54 4.94 4.43
C LEU A 23 0.52 3.43 4.23
N ASP A 24 0.43 2.95 2.99
CA ASP A 24 0.53 1.52 2.66
C ASP A 24 1.85 0.93 3.16
N LEU A 25 2.97 1.65 3.01
CA LEU A 25 4.30 1.22 3.44
C LEU A 25 4.40 1.06 4.95
N LEU A 26 3.95 2.06 5.70
CA LEU A 26 3.96 2.03 7.17
C LEU A 26 3.05 0.93 7.71
N ILE A 27 1.79 0.89 7.26
CA ILE A 27 0.81 -0.09 7.74
C ILE A 27 1.28 -1.52 7.45
N SER A 28 1.79 -1.78 6.24
CA SER A 28 2.26 -3.13 5.87
C SER A 28 3.47 -3.55 6.70
N PHE A 29 4.39 -2.63 6.96
CA PHE A 29 5.54 -2.91 7.82
C PHE A 29 5.10 -3.29 9.25
N PHE A 30 4.17 -2.54 9.84
CA PHE A 30 3.63 -2.85 11.17
C PHE A 30 2.87 -4.17 11.19
N VAL A 31 1.98 -4.40 10.22
CA VAL A 31 1.17 -5.63 10.15
C VAL A 31 2.05 -6.86 9.98
N ILE A 32 3.02 -6.82 9.06
CA ILE A 32 3.93 -7.94 8.81
C ILE A 32 4.87 -8.16 10.00
N GLY A 33 5.47 -7.10 10.54
CA GLY A 33 6.35 -7.18 11.71
C GLY A 33 5.62 -7.75 12.94
N TYR A 34 4.37 -7.31 13.16
CA TYR A 34 3.54 -7.82 14.24
C TYR A 34 3.10 -9.27 14.02
N ALA A 35 2.74 -9.65 12.80
CA ALA A 35 2.41 -11.03 12.46
C ALA A 35 3.60 -11.97 12.71
N ILE A 36 4.81 -11.57 12.32
CA ILE A 36 6.03 -12.34 12.57
C ILE A 36 6.33 -12.42 14.06
N ARG A 37 6.16 -11.33 14.82
CA ARG A 37 6.26 -11.36 16.28
C ARG A 37 5.34 -12.42 16.88
N LEU A 38 4.08 -12.47 16.45
CA LEU A 38 3.12 -13.48 16.94
C LEU A 38 3.58 -14.91 16.65
N LEU A 39 4.14 -15.14 15.46
CA LEU A 39 4.56 -16.47 15.03
C LEU A 39 5.89 -16.93 15.65
N THR A 40 6.81 -15.99 15.87
CA THR A 40 8.18 -16.30 16.32
C THR A 40 8.38 -16.12 17.82
N GLY A 41 7.48 -15.42 18.51
CA GLY A 41 7.65 -15.07 19.92
C GLY A 41 8.81 -14.09 20.17
N ALA A 42 9.37 -13.48 19.12
CA ALA A 42 10.48 -12.53 19.20
C ALA A 42 10.00 -11.17 19.76
N THR A 43 9.67 -11.16 21.04
CA THR A 43 9.22 -9.98 21.77
C THR A 43 10.40 -9.27 22.43
N THR A 44 10.48 -7.96 22.30
CA THR A 44 11.35 -7.10 23.13
C THR A 44 10.48 -6.35 24.14
N GLY A 45 11.10 -5.87 25.23
CA GLY A 45 10.38 -5.20 26.33
C GLY A 45 9.56 -3.97 25.94
N SER A 46 9.76 -3.42 24.73
CA SER A 46 9.00 -2.29 24.19
C SER A 46 8.39 -2.52 22.80
N GLY A 47 8.56 -3.71 22.18
CA GLY A 47 8.12 -3.90 20.80
C GLY A 47 8.38 -5.29 20.20
N PHE A 48 8.75 -5.31 18.92
CA PHE A 48 9.16 -6.50 18.18
C PHE A 48 10.61 -6.35 17.73
N THR A 49 11.35 -7.47 17.70
CA THR A 49 12.70 -7.50 17.12
C THR A 49 12.70 -8.27 15.82
N LEU A 50 13.21 -7.63 14.77
CA LEU A 50 13.47 -8.26 13.48
C LEU A 50 14.98 -8.39 13.30
N THR A 51 15.58 -9.36 13.96
CA THR A 51 17.00 -9.69 13.79
C THR A 51 17.16 -11.10 13.25
N GLY A 52 18.13 -11.31 12.36
CA GLY A 52 18.37 -12.61 11.74
C GLY A 52 17.23 -13.08 10.83
N LEU A 53 16.80 -14.33 11.02
CA LEU A 53 15.84 -15.02 10.15
C LEU A 53 14.45 -14.34 10.11
N PRO A 54 13.86 -13.91 11.24
CA PRO A 54 12.66 -13.06 11.25
C PRO A 54 12.75 -11.80 10.37
N ALA A 55 13.94 -11.16 10.30
CA ALA A 55 14.13 -9.95 9.49
C ALA A 55 14.04 -10.25 7.98
N ILE A 56 14.63 -11.36 7.55
CA ILE A 56 14.59 -11.80 6.15
C ILE A 56 13.16 -12.15 5.75
N VAL A 57 12.42 -12.86 6.62
CA VAL A 57 11.01 -13.21 6.38
C VAL A 57 10.14 -11.95 6.31
N ALA A 58 10.35 -10.97 7.20
CA ALA A 58 9.64 -9.69 7.17
C ALA A 58 9.89 -8.93 5.87
N LEU A 59 11.17 -8.87 5.45
CA LEU A 59 11.55 -8.22 4.21
C LEU A 59 10.93 -8.91 2.99
N ALA A 60 10.97 -10.24 2.94
CA ALA A 60 10.38 -11.02 1.86
C ALA A 60 8.87 -10.80 1.77
N LEU A 61 8.15 -10.93 2.89
CA LEU A 61 6.70 -10.67 2.94
C LEU A 61 6.35 -9.25 2.56
N TRP A 62 7.16 -8.28 2.97
CA TRP A 62 6.96 -6.87 2.65
C TRP A 62 7.16 -6.58 1.16
N ILE A 63 8.21 -7.12 0.55
CA ILE A 63 8.44 -7.05 -0.90
C ILE A 63 7.29 -7.75 -1.63
N THR A 64 6.91 -8.96 -1.23
CA THR A 64 5.79 -9.69 -1.84
C THR A 64 4.50 -8.89 -1.79
N TYR A 65 4.18 -8.26 -0.64
CA TYR A 65 3.01 -7.38 -0.54
C TYR A 65 3.12 -6.19 -1.50
N MET A 66 4.23 -5.46 -1.50
CA MET A 66 4.43 -4.29 -2.35
C MET A 66 4.40 -4.61 -3.85
N VAL A 67 4.78 -5.82 -4.24
CA VAL A 67 4.84 -6.28 -5.63
C VAL A 67 3.52 -6.94 -6.08
N ALA A 68 2.80 -7.62 -5.19
CA ALA A 68 1.51 -8.26 -5.48
C ALA A 68 0.35 -7.27 -5.48
N MET A 69 0.33 -6.32 -4.52
CA MET A 69 -0.78 -5.39 -4.34
C MET A 69 -1.08 -4.50 -5.59
N PRO A 70 -0.09 -3.98 -6.33
CA PRO A 70 -0.34 -3.22 -7.56
C PRO A 70 -1.04 -4.04 -8.65
N ARG A 71 -0.81 -5.36 -8.70
CA ARG A 71 -1.41 -6.26 -9.70
C ARG A 71 -2.91 -6.48 -9.50
N HIS A 72 -3.45 -6.22 -8.30
CA HIS A 72 -4.88 -6.34 -8.01
C HIS A 72 -5.66 -5.03 -8.22
N GLY A 73 -5.12 -4.06 -8.95
CA GLY A 73 -5.83 -2.82 -9.30
C GLY A 73 -5.60 -1.65 -8.31
N GLY A 74 -4.37 -1.53 -7.82
CA GLY A 74 -3.93 -0.46 -6.91
C GLY A 74 -3.91 -0.86 -5.44
N ARG A 75 -3.07 -0.20 -4.65
CA ARG A 75 -2.92 -0.47 -3.21
C ARG A 75 -4.14 -0.02 -2.39
N LEU A 76 -4.29 -0.53 -1.16
CA LEU A 76 -5.46 -0.31 -0.30
C LEU A 76 -5.78 1.18 -0.18
N PHE A 77 -4.78 2.02 0.13
CA PHE A 77 -4.99 3.45 0.28
C PHE A 77 -5.09 4.21 -1.05
N GLN A 78 -4.59 3.64 -2.16
CA GLN A 78 -4.83 4.20 -3.50
C GLN A 78 -6.29 4.02 -3.92
N ARG A 79 -6.95 2.92 -3.49
CA ARG A 79 -8.38 2.71 -3.67
C ARG A 79 -9.21 3.62 -2.76
N LEU A 80 -8.75 3.83 -1.52
CA LEU A 80 -9.48 4.66 -0.54
C LEU A 80 -9.41 6.16 -0.87
N LEU A 81 -8.29 6.65 -1.40
CA LEU A 81 -8.07 8.07 -1.72
C LEU A 81 -8.44 8.43 -3.16
N ASP A 82 -9.04 7.49 -3.90
CA ASP A 82 -9.36 7.56 -5.33
C ASP A 82 -8.19 8.12 -6.17
N ALA A 83 -6.98 7.73 -5.79
CA ALA A 83 -5.74 8.20 -6.40
C ALA A 83 -5.34 7.32 -7.60
N ARG A 84 -6.33 6.77 -8.33
CA ARG A 84 -6.11 5.88 -9.48
C ARG A 84 -5.75 6.72 -10.71
N PRO A 85 -4.55 6.57 -11.29
CA PRO A 85 -4.27 7.16 -12.58
C PRO A 85 -5.08 6.42 -13.63
N GLY A 86 -6.12 7.09 -14.17
CA GLY A 86 -6.85 6.78 -15.41
C GLY A 86 -7.20 5.30 -15.67
N ARG A 87 -8.44 4.92 -15.40
CA ARG A 87 -9.07 3.67 -15.91
C ARG A 87 -10.18 3.98 -16.91
N ASP A 88 -10.05 5.10 -17.62
CA ASP A 88 -11.19 5.74 -18.29
C ASP A 88 -11.06 5.69 -19.83
N ARG A 89 -10.12 4.91 -20.38
CA ARG A 89 -9.85 4.79 -21.83
C ARG A 89 -10.22 3.45 -22.47
N LEU A 90 -11.17 2.72 -21.89
CA LEU A 90 -11.76 1.54 -22.54
C LEU A 90 -13.28 1.59 -22.39
N GLY A 91 -13.91 2.32 -23.31
CA GLY A 91 -15.35 2.48 -23.46
C GLY A 91 -15.64 3.29 -24.71
#